data_AF-A0AAV8ANX1-F1
#
_entry.id   AF-A0AAV8ANX1-F1
#
_cell.length_a   1.000
_cell.length_b   1.000
_cell.length_c   1.000
_cell.angle_alpha   90.00
_cell.angle_beta   90.00
_cell.angle_gamma   90.00
#
_symmetry.space_group_name_H-M   'P 1'
#
loop_
_entity.id
_entity.type
_entity.pdbx_description
1 polymer ?
#
loop_
_entity_poly.entity_id
_entity_poly.type
_entity_poly.pdbx_seq_one_letter_code
_entity_poly.pdbx_strand_id
1 'polypeptide(L)'
;MAVRRRPSIPNQTAAPPNPDPGGDPQPPNAAPSLDQFSLAPPKLGLILSVLALFLIPFFYLLFVHYQVESDLRYYISICVALSLVGFGFTVGLIPVAARYLLRRNMFGYDINKRGTPQGEVKVPETLGIVTAIVFLVVAIVLQLCTLTADSDWLVEYNAALACICFMTLLGFVDDVLDVPWRVKLALPFFASLPLMMAYAGHTSIIIPKPLVPYVGLSVLDLGVIYKVYMILLVIFCTNSINIHAGLNGLRSVKLLLYHLQF
;
A
#
# COMPACT_ATOMS: atom_id res chain seq x y z
N MET A 1 14.97 -26.03 -4.09
CA MET A 1 15.16 -26.93 -2.95
C MET A 1 16.37 -26.47 -2.17
N ALA A 2 16.18 -25.90 -0.98
CA ALA A 2 17.24 -25.63 -0.02
C ALA A 2 16.69 -25.99 1.36
N VAL A 3 17.11 -27.14 1.88
CA VAL A 3 16.71 -27.72 3.16
C VAL A 3 17.41 -26.95 4.27
N ARG A 4 16.66 -26.27 5.15
CA ARG A 4 17.21 -25.61 6.33
C ARG A 4 17.47 -26.66 7.41
N ARG A 5 18.74 -26.99 7.66
CA ARG A 5 19.17 -27.92 8.72
C ARG A 5 18.81 -27.36 10.11
N ARG A 6 18.21 -28.20 10.97
CA ARG A 6 18.03 -27.92 12.41
C ARG A 6 19.38 -28.06 13.14
N PRO A 7 19.70 -27.23 14.14
CA PRO A 7 20.88 -27.43 14.97
C PRO A 7 20.67 -28.62 15.93
N SER A 8 21.72 -29.43 16.08
CA SER A 8 21.81 -30.61 16.95
C SER A 8 21.89 -30.21 18.43
N ILE A 9 21.10 -30.89 19.27
CA ILE A 9 21.13 -30.78 20.73
C ILE A 9 22.38 -31.50 21.26
N PRO A 10 23.28 -30.87 22.04
CA PRO A 10 24.35 -31.59 22.73
C PRO A 10 23.78 -32.33 23.96
N ASN A 11 24.12 -33.62 24.10
CA ASN A 11 23.86 -34.40 25.31
C ASN A 11 24.54 -33.75 26.52
N GLN A 12 23.75 -33.26 27.48
CA GLN A 12 24.22 -32.93 28.82
C GLN A 12 23.89 -34.10 29.76
N THR A 13 24.87 -35.00 29.96
CA THR A 13 24.94 -35.85 31.16
C THR A 13 26.06 -35.31 32.04
N ALA A 14 25.72 -34.38 32.92
CA ALA A 14 26.49 -34.05 34.11
C ALA A 14 25.52 -33.50 35.17
N ALA A 15 25.50 -34.11 36.34
CA ALA A 15 24.67 -33.71 37.47
C ALA A 15 25.04 -32.29 37.96
N PRO A 16 24.08 -31.48 38.44
CA PRO A 16 24.37 -30.15 38.94
C PRO A 16 25.11 -30.23 40.29
N PRO A 17 26.15 -29.40 40.53
CA PRO A 17 26.71 -29.22 41.86
C PRO A 17 25.76 -28.39 42.73
N ASN A 18 25.79 -28.66 44.04
CA ASN A 18 24.92 -28.03 45.05
C ASN A 18 24.99 -26.49 45.01
N PRO A 19 23.88 -25.78 45.30
CA PRO A 19 23.85 -24.32 45.27
C PRO A 19 24.57 -23.70 46.49
N ASP A 20 25.42 -22.71 46.22
CA ASP A 20 25.96 -21.78 47.22
C ASP A 20 24.82 -20.94 47.82
N PRO A 21 24.76 -20.78 49.16
CA PRO A 21 23.75 -19.94 49.80
C PRO A 21 24.26 -18.49 49.89
N GLY A 22 23.93 -17.64 48.92
CA GLY A 22 24.29 -16.22 49.07
C GLY A 22 24.22 -15.29 47.86
N GLY A 23 23.38 -15.56 46.86
CA GLY A 23 23.18 -14.62 45.74
C GLY A 23 21.71 -14.47 45.41
N ASP A 24 21.16 -13.27 45.60
CA ASP A 24 19.82 -12.94 45.12
C ASP A 24 19.70 -13.25 43.61
N PRO A 25 18.58 -13.83 43.15
CA PRO A 25 18.38 -14.08 41.73
C PRO A 25 18.31 -12.75 40.97
N GLN A 26 19.34 -12.45 40.20
CA GLN A 26 19.34 -11.34 39.26
C GLN A 26 18.21 -11.60 38.23
N PRO A 27 17.21 -10.71 38.07
CA PRO A 27 16.11 -10.96 37.17
C PRO A 27 16.61 -11.07 35.72
N PRO A 28 16.07 -12.01 34.93
CA PRO A 28 16.49 -12.19 33.54
C PRO A 28 16.26 -10.90 32.76
N ASN A 29 17.30 -10.48 32.03
CA ASN A 29 17.36 -9.33 31.12
C ASN A 29 15.99 -8.79 30.71
N ALA A 30 15.68 -7.59 31.21
CA ALA A 30 14.49 -6.84 30.84
C ALA A 30 14.35 -6.80 29.31
N ALA A 31 13.16 -7.15 28.81
CA ALA A 31 12.81 -6.96 27.41
C ALA A 31 13.11 -5.51 27.01
N PRO A 32 13.67 -5.25 25.81
CA PRO A 32 13.93 -3.88 25.37
C PRO A 32 12.62 -3.09 25.45
N SER A 33 12.62 -2.02 26.23
CA SER A 33 11.43 -1.21 26.47
C SER A 33 10.94 -0.62 25.14
N LEU A 34 9.63 -0.72 24.90
CA LEU A 34 8.95 -0.14 23.73
C LEU A 34 9.17 1.38 23.59
N ASP A 35 9.72 2.02 24.61
CA ASP A 35 10.07 3.44 24.66
C ASP A 35 11.32 3.81 23.85
N GLN A 36 12.11 2.81 23.40
CA GLN A 36 13.33 3.06 22.63
C GLN A 36 13.07 3.24 21.11
N PHE A 37 11.84 3.03 20.64
CA PHE A 37 11.49 3.21 19.24
C PHE A 37 11.21 4.67 18.91
N SER A 38 12.12 5.30 18.17
CA SER A 38 11.96 6.66 17.64
C SER A 38 11.96 6.63 16.11
N LEU A 39 10.83 7.01 15.52
CA LEU A 39 10.75 7.26 14.07
C LEU A 39 11.48 8.57 13.77
N ALA A 40 12.31 8.57 12.73
CA ALA A 40 12.93 9.79 12.25
C ALA A 40 11.83 10.82 11.91
N PRO A 41 11.95 12.07 12.37
CA PRO A 41 10.94 13.08 12.11
C PRO A 41 10.79 13.31 10.60
N PRO A 42 9.59 13.63 10.12
CA PRO A 42 9.39 13.94 8.72
C PRO A 42 10.26 15.14 8.33
N LYS A 43 10.96 15.05 7.19
CA LYS A 43 11.74 16.15 6.63
C LYS A 43 10.81 17.19 6.02
N LEU A 44 10.10 17.94 6.86
CA LEU A 44 9.04 18.87 6.46
C LEU A 44 9.51 19.89 5.42
N GLY A 45 10.72 20.43 5.55
CA GLY A 45 11.27 21.36 4.55
C GLY A 45 11.39 20.73 3.15
N LEU A 46 11.89 19.49 3.06
CA LEU A 46 11.95 18.78 1.79
C LEU A 46 10.55 18.47 1.25
N ILE A 47 9.64 18.02 2.13
CA ILE A 47 8.26 17.71 1.76
C ILE A 47 7.56 18.94 1.21
N LEU A 48 7.67 20.09 1.89
CA LEU A 48 7.06 21.35 1.44
C LEU A 48 7.66 21.83 0.13
N SER A 49 8.97 21.74 -0.05
CA SER A 49 9.62 22.09 -1.32
C SER A 49 9.15 21.20 -2.47
N VAL A 50 9.03 19.90 -2.25
CA VAL A 50 8.52 18.95 -3.25
C VAL A 50 7.04 19.22 -3.54
N LEU A 51 6.20 19.42 -2.52
CA LEU A 51 4.79 19.77 -2.71
C LEU A 51 4.63 21.06 -3.50
N ALA A 52 5.41 22.10 -3.18
CA ALA A 52 5.40 23.36 -3.91
C ALA A 52 5.80 23.18 -5.38
N LEU A 53 6.84 22.38 -5.64
CA LEU A 53 7.31 22.08 -6.99
C LEU A 53 6.22 21.46 -7.88
N PHE A 54 5.31 20.66 -7.31
CA PHE A 54 4.21 20.04 -8.06
C PHE A 54 2.92 20.87 -8.04
N LEU A 55 2.55 21.46 -6.89
CA LEU A 55 1.27 22.18 -6.75
C LEU A 55 1.26 23.53 -7.45
N ILE A 56 2.38 24.26 -7.46
CA ILE A 56 2.47 25.57 -8.13
C ILE A 56 2.18 25.46 -9.64
N PRO A 57 2.90 24.61 -10.41
CA PRO A 57 2.58 24.46 -11.83
C PRO A 57 1.19 23.85 -12.05
N PHE A 58 0.76 22.92 -11.18
CA PHE A 58 -0.59 22.34 -11.27
C PHE A 58 -1.68 23.42 -11.18
N PHE A 59 -1.63 24.30 -10.18
CA PHE A 59 -2.61 25.36 -10.02
C PHE A 59 -2.50 26.44 -11.10
N TYR A 60 -1.30 26.75 -11.58
CA TYR A 60 -1.12 27.62 -12.75
C TYR A 60 -1.82 27.04 -13.98
N LEU A 61 -1.63 25.76 -14.26
CA LEU A 61 -2.28 25.10 -15.39
C LEU A 61 -3.81 25.05 -15.23
N LEU A 62 -4.29 24.73 -14.02
CA LEU A 62 -5.72 24.59 -13.73
C LEU A 62 -6.49 25.92 -13.80
N PHE A 63 -5.90 27.02 -13.31
CA PHE A 63 -6.59 28.30 -13.18
C PHE A 63 -6.23 29.33 -14.25
N VAL A 64 -5.03 29.25 -14.84
CA VAL A 64 -4.51 30.31 -15.72
C VAL A 64 -4.39 29.83 -17.16
N HIS A 65 -3.76 28.67 -17.38
CA HIS A 65 -3.42 28.24 -18.75
C HIS A 65 -4.58 27.57 -19.48
N TYR A 66 -5.26 26.62 -18.83
CA TYR A 66 -6.35 25.87 -19.44
C TYR A 66 -7.71 26.49 -19.09
N GLN A 67 -8.58 26.60 -20.09
CA GLN A 67 -9.98 26.95 -19.87
C GLN A 67 -10.78 25.71 -19.45
N VAL A 68 -10.56 25.31 -18.19
CA VAL A 68 -11.31 24.21 -17.57
C VAL A 68 -12.67 24.72 -17.13
N GLU A 69 -13.71 23.90 -17.27
CA GLU A 69 -15.07 24.20 -16.83
C GLU A 69 -15.11 24.52 -15.31
N SER A 70 -15.99 25.45 -14.91
CA SER A 70 -16.07 25.92 -13.52
C SER A 70 -16.36 24.78 -12.52
N ASP A 71 -17.28 23.89 -12.86
CA ASP A 71 -17.67 22.77 -11.99
C ASP A 71 -16.51 21.78 -11.84
N LEU A 72 -15.83 21.45 -12.94
CA LEU A 72 -14.67 20.57 -12.92
C LEU A 72 -13.51 21.16 -12.10
N ARG A 73 -13.24 22.47 -12.24
CA ARG A 73 -12.25 23.17 -11.41
C ARG A 73 -12.60 23.11 -9.93
N TYR A 74 -13.87 23.25 -9.58
CA TYR A 74 -14.36 23.16 -8.21
C TYR A 74 -14.13 21.74 -7.64
N TYR A 75 -14.52 20.69 -8.36
CA TYR A 75 -14.30 19.30 -7.92
C TYR A 75 -12.81 18.95 -7.77
N ILE A 76 -11.97 19.37 -8.71
CA ILE A 76 -10.51 19.17 -8.63
C ILE A 76 -9.94 19.91 -7.41
N SER A 77 -10.40 21.13 -7.14
CA SER A 77 -9.94 21.92 -5.99
C SER A 77 -10.27 21.26 -4.66
N ILE A 78 -11.49 20.72 -4.51
CA ILE A 78 -11.90 19.95 -3.33
C ILE A 78 -11.02 18.70 -3.18
N CYS A 79 -10.77 17.98 -4.28
CA CYS A 79 -9.94 16.78 -4.27
C CYS A 79 -8.51 17.07 -3.78
N VAL A 80 -7.88 18.16 -4.26
CA VAL A 80 -6.55 18.58 -3.79
C VAL A 80 -6.58 18.99 -2.32
N ALA A 81 -7.56 19.78 -1.90
CA ALA A 81 -7.68 20.22 -0.52
C ALA A 81 -7.84 19.01 0.44
N LEU A 82 -8.76 18.09 0.15
CA LEU A 82 -8.95 16.88 0.96
C LEU A 82 -7.73 15.96 0.94
N SER A 83 -7.02 15.85 -0.19
CA SER A 83 -5.78 15.07 -0.28
C SER A 83 -4.66 15.64 0.60
N LEU A 84 -4.52 16.97 0.68
CA LEU A 84 -3.56 17.62 1.58
C LEU A 84 -3.92 17.42 3.05
N VAL A 85 -5.21 17.48 3.39
CA VAL A 85 -5.70 17.15 4.73
C VAL A 85 -5.40 15.70 5.08
N GLY A 86 -5.69 14.77 4.16
CA GLY A 86 -5.36 13.35 4.29
C GLY A 86 -3.87 13.09 4.48
N PHE A 87 -3.01 13.80 3.75
CA PHE A 87 -1.57 13.74 3.95
C PHE A 87 -1.17 14.14 5.38
N GLY A 88 -1.73 15.23 5.91
CA GLY A 88 -1.51 15.66 7.29
C GLY A 88 -1.92 14.58 8.31
N PHE A 89 -3.12 14.00 8.16
CA PHE A 89 -3.59 12.90 9.01
C PHE A 89 -2.67 11.68 8.95
N THR A 90 -2.22 11.32 7.75
CA THR A 90 -1.32 10.18 7.54
C THR A 90 0.00 10.36 8.29
N VAL A 91 0.63 11.53 8.16
CA VAL A 91 1.89 11.85 8.85
C VAL A 91 1.71 11.79 10.38
N GLY A 92 0.55 12.24 10.90
CA GLY A 92 0.24 12.18 12.32
C GLY A 92 -0.09 10.78 12.85
N LEU A 93 -0.77 9.95 12.06
CA LEU A 93 -1.27 8.63 12.49
C LEU A 93 -0.22 7.52 12.37
N ILE A 94 0.71 7.60 11.41
CA ILE A 94 1.79 6.61 11.23
C ILE A 94 2.57 6.34 12.53
N PRO A 95 3.09 7.34 13.26
CA PRO A 95 3.85 7.08 14.49
C PRO A 95 2.99 6.47 15.60
N VAL A 96 1.69 6.80 15.65
CA VAL A 96 0.75 6.20 16.60
C VAL A 96 0.55 4.72 16.26
N ALA A 97 0.20 4.41 15.02
CA ALA A 97 -0.02 3.04 14.55
C ALA A 97 1.24 2.17 14.69
N ALA A 98 2.41 2.71 14.36
CA ALA A 98 3.70 2.04 14.51
C ALA A 98 3.90 1.46 15.91
N ARG A 99 3.56 2.22 16.96
CA ARG A 99 3.67 1.77 18.36
C ARG A 99 2.75 0.58 18.64
N TYR A 100 1.53 0.57 18.10
CA TYR A 100 0.59 -0.54 18.27
C TYR A 100 1.03 -1.79 17.50
N LEU A 101 1.55 -1.63 16.28
CA LEU A 101 2.05 -2.75 15.46
C LEU A 101 3.27 -3.42 16.13
N LEU A 102 4.20 -2.62 16.66
CA LEU A 102 5.34 -3.12 17.43
C LEU A 102 4.91 -3.88 18.68
N ARG A 103 3.91 -3.39 19.42
CA ARG A 103 3.34 -4.08 20.59
C ARG A 103 2.73 -5.43 20.24
N ARG A 104 2.22 -5.59 19.01
CA ARG A 104 1.65 -6.84 18.49
C ARG A 104 2.69 -7.72 17.82
N ASN A 105 3.98 -7.40 17.94
CA ASN A 105 5.08 -8.16 17.36
C ASN A 105 5.03 -8.20 15.80
N MET A 106 4.38 -7.21 15.18
CA MET A 106 4.35 -7.01 13.72
C MET A 106 5.50 -6.07 13.32
N PHE A 107 6.68 -6.64 13.13
CA PHE A 107 7.88 -5.92 12.74
C PHE A 107 8.85 -6.79 11.95
N GLY A 108 9.71 -6.11 11.20
CA GLY A 108 10.82 -6.70 10.45
C GLY A 108 12.14 -6.03 10.78
N TYR A 109 13.22 -6.65 10.30
CA TYR A 109 14.56 -6.06 10.32
C TYR A 109 14.95 -5.62 8.92
N ASP A 110 15.68 -4.51 8.81
CA ASP A 110 16.20 -4.04 7.54
C ASP A 110 17.31 -4.98 7.04
N ILE A 111 16.96 -5.83 6.08
CA ILE A 111 17.87 -6.83 5.50
C ILE A 111 19.08 -6.21 4.81
N ASN A 112 18.99 -4.96 4.35
CA ASN A 112 20.06 -4.26 3.65
C ASN A 112 21.06 -3.61 4.61
N LYS A 113 20.78 -3.61 5.91
CA LYS A 113 21.63 -3.03 6.95
C LYS A 113 22.14 -4.06 7.96
N ARG A 114 22.10 -5.35 7.60
CA ARG A 114 22.58 -6.45 8.45
C ARG A 114 24.03 -6.21 8.90
N GLY A 115 24.29 -6.43 10.19
CA GLY A 115 25.60 -6.20 10.81
C GLY A 115 25.89 -4.75 11.20
N THR A 116 24.96 -3.82 10.98
CA THR A 116 25.02 -2.46 11.54
C THR A 116 24.05 -2.32 12.72
N PRO A 117 24.30 -1.42 13.69
CA PRO A 117 23.36 -1.15 14.78
C PRO A 117 21.96 -0.76 14.29
N GLN A 118 21.85 -0.17 13.09
CA GLN A 118 20.57 0.19 12.48
C GLN A 118 19.79 -1.02 11.94
N GLY A 119 20.47 -2.12 11.58
CA GLY A 119 19.83 -3.34 11.10
C GLY A 119 19.20 -4.19 12.21
N GLU A 120 19.58 -3.95 13.47
CA GLU A 120 19.05 -4.62 14.66
C GLU A 120 17.81 -3.90 15.24
N VAL A 121 17.50 -2.71 14.72
CA VAL A 121 16.31 -1.96 15.13
C VAL A 121 15.06 -2.58 14.50
N LYS A 122 14.04 -2.85 15.33
CA LYS A 122 12.74 -3.33 14.87
C LYS A 122 12.01 -2.23 14.10
N VAL A 123 11.61 -2.54 12.87
CA VAL A 123 10.83 -1.63 12.02
C VAL A 123 9.39 -2.17 11.93
N PRO A 124 8.36 -1.38 12.29
CA PRO A 124 6.97 -1.81 12.19
C PRO A 124 6.63 -2.20 10.75
N GLU A 125 6.00 -3.36 10.59
CA GLU A 125 5.49 -3.82 9.29
C GLU A 125 4.04 -3.38 9.09
N THR A 126 3.54 -3.45 7.85
CA THR A 126 2.12 -3.22 7.53
C THR A 126 1.59 -1.79 7.78
N LEU A 127 2.49 -0.80 7.89
CA LEU A 127 2.07 0.62 8.03
C LEU A 127 1.23 1.16 6.85
N GLY A 128 1.24 0.48 5.72
CA GLY A 128 0.39 0.79 4.56
C GLY A 128 -1.12 0.79 4.88
N ILE A 129 -1.55 0.08 5.94
CA ILE A 129 -2.95 0.10 6.37
C ILE A 129 -3.40 1.50 6.81
N VAL A 130 -2.51 2.29 7.42
CA VAL A 130 -2.83 3.66 7.85
C VAL A 130 -3.10 4.54 6.65
N THR A 131 -2.21 4.50 5.65
CA THR A 131 -2.36 5.27 4.41
C THR A 131 -3.63 4.87 3.65
N ALA A 132 -3.96 3.57 3.63
CA ALA A 132 -5.14 3.06 2.94
C ALA A 132 -6.46 3.45 3.63
N ILE A 133 -6.51 3.39 4.97
CA ILE A 133 -7.68 3.84 5.73
C ILE A 133 -7.90 5.35 5.53
N VAL A 134 -6.84 6.17 5.62
CA VAL A 134 -6.96 7.61 5.38
C VAL A 134 -7.41 7.90 3.95
N PHE A 135 -6.87 7.18 2.96
CA PHE A 135 -7.33 7.29 1.57
C PHE A 135 -8.81 6.96 1.42
N LEU A 136 -9.29 5.86 1.99
CA LEU A 136 -10.70 5.46 1.94
C LEU A 136 -11.61 6.51 2.58
N VAL A 137 -11.24 7.03 3.76
CA VAL A 137 -12.02 8.09 4.43
C VAL A 137 -12.06 9.36 3.58
N VAL A 138 -10.91 9.79 3.04
CA VAL A 138 -10.82 10.96 2.17
C VAL A 138 -11.67 10.79 0.91
N ALA A 139 -11.64 9.61 0.29
CA ALA A 139 -12.42 9.31 -0.91
C ALA A 139 -13.94 9.27 -0.61
N ILE A 140 -14.35 8.71 0.52
CA ILE A 140 -15.75 8.75 0.97
C ILE A 140 -16.20 10.19 1.25
N VAL A 141 -15.36 11.01 1.91
CA VAL A 141 -15.67 12.43 2.14
C VAL A 141 -15.74 13.18 0.81
N LEU A 142 -14.84 12.90 -0.13
CA LEU A 142 -14.89 13.48 -1.47
C LEU A 142 -16.21 13.15 -2.16
N GLN A 143 -16.63 11.88 -2.13
CA GLN A 143 -17.93 11.45 -2.65
C GLN A 143 -19.09 12.22 -2.01
N LEU A 144 -19.08 12.42 -0.69
CA LEU A 144 -20.11 13.21 0.00
C LEU A 144 -20.12 14.68 -0.42
N CYS A 145 -18.96 15.24 -0.77
CA CYS A 145 -18.83 16.63 -1.18
C CYS A 145 -19.11 16.87 -2.66
N THR A 146 -18.98 15.86 -3.53
CA THR A 146 -18.99 16.05 -4.99
C THR A 146 -20.04 15.25 -5.74
N LEU A 147 -20.39 14.04 -5.29
CA LEU A 147 -21.30 13.14 -6.01
C LEU A 147 -22.72 13.23 -5.43
N THR A 148 -23.70 13.42 -6.30
CA THR A 148 -25.12 13.38 -5.95
C THR A 148 -25.67 11.95 -6.02
N ALA A 149 -26.79 11.68 -5.35
CA ALA A 149 -27.42 10.36 -5.34
C ALA A 149 -27.82 9.85 -6.74
N ASP A 150 -28.13 10.78 -7.65
CA ASP A 150 -28.56 10.47 -9.03
C ASP A 150 -27.39 10.37 -10.02
N SER A 151 -26.14 10.40 -9.55
CA SER A 151 -24.97 10.33 -10.43
C SER A 151 -24.76 8.92 -10.99
N ASP A 152 -24.66 8.80 -12.32
CA ASP A 152 -24.36 7.54 -13.01
C ASP A 152 -23.05 6.90 -12.53
N TRP A 153 -22.08 7.73 -12.15
CA TRP A 153 -20.76 7.32 -11.67
C TRP A 153 -20.76 6.71 -10.26
N LEU A 154 -21.86 6.83 -9.51
CA LEU A 154 -21.92 6.42 -8.11
C LEU A 154 -21.70 4.92 -7.93
N VAL A 155 -22.24 4.10 -8.85
CA VAL A 155 -22.10 2.64 -8.82
C VAL A 155 -20.64 2.24 -9.07
N GLU A 156 -20.01 2.83 -10.09
CA GLU A 156 -18.60 2.57 -10.42
C GLU A 156 -17.66 3.05 -9.32
N TYR A 157 -17.92 4.22 -8.75
CA TYR A 157 -17.13 4.79 -7.66
C TYR A 157 -17.19 3.91 -6.39
N ASN A 158 -18.40 3.51 -5.97
CA ASN A 158 -18.58 2.62 -4.83
C ASN A 158 -17.93 1.25 -5.05
N ALA A 159 -18.02 0.71 -6.26
CA ALA A 159 -17.37 -0.54 -6.61
C ALA A 159 -15.83 -0.44 -6.58
N ALA A 160 -15.27 0.69 -7.02
CA ALA A 160 -13.84 0.96 -6.90
C ALA A 160 -13.41 1.06 -5.43
N LEU A 161 -14.16 1.78 -4.58
CA LEU A 161 -13.89 1.85 -3.15
C LEU A 161 -13.99 0.48 -2.48
N ALA A 162 -15.00 -0.33 -2.81
CA ALA A 162 -15.14 -1.68 -2.29
C ALA A 162 -13.96 -2.58 -2.70
N CYS A 163 -13.52 -2.48 -3.96
CA CYS A 163 -12.33 -3.19 -4.45
C CYS A 163 -11.07 -2.77 -3.67
N ILE A 164 -10.82 -1.47 -3.48
CA ILE A 164 -9.66 -0.97 -2.73
C ILE A 164 -9.73 -1.39 -1.26
N CYS A 165 -10.93 -1.36 -0.66
CA CYS A 165 -11.16 -1.83 0.71
C CYS A 165 -10.83 -3.33 0.85
N PHE A 166 -11.34 -4.18 -0.04
CA PHE A 166 -11.02 -5.60 -0.03
C PHE A 166 -9.54 -5.87 -0.27
N MET A 167 -8.89 -5.18 -1.21
CA MET A 167 -7.45 -5.32 -1.43
C MET A 167 -6.63 -4.91 -0.20
N THR A 168 -7.05 -3.84 0.48
CA THR A 168 -6.40 -3.37 1.72
C THR A 168 -6.56 -4.40 2.83
N LEU A 169 -7.78 -4.92 3.02
CA LEU A 169 -8.06 -5.95 4.02
C LEU A 169 -7.26 -7.21 3.75
N LEU A 170 -7.26 -7.70 2.51
CA LEU A 170 -6.53 -8.92 2.13
C LEU A 170 -5.01 -8.73 2.21
N GLY A 171 -4.50 -7.53 1.90
CA GLY A 171 -3.09 -7.19 2.12
C GLY A 171 -2.73 -7.22 3.61
N PHE A 172 -3.58 -6.67 4.47
CA PHE A 172 -3.38 -6.77 5.93
C PHE A 172 -3.44 -8.21 6.43
N VAL A 173 -4.41 -9.00 5.96
CA VAL A 173 -4.54 -10.41 6.32
C VAL A 173 -3.34 -11.22 5.83
N ASP A 174 -2.81 -10.93 4.65
CA ASP A 174 -1.60 -11.55 4.11
C ASP A 174 -0.39 -11.30 5.03
N ASP A 175 -0.22 -10.05 5.47
CA ASP A 175 0.87 -9.65 6.37
C ASP A 175 0.73 -10.29 7.78
N VAL A 176 -0.50 -10.51 8.25
CA VAL A 176 -0.75 -11.09 9.59
C VAL A 176 -0.67 -12.63 9.59
N LEU A 177 -1.14 -13.28 8.52
CA LEU A 177 -1.30 -14.74 8.47
C LEU A 177 -0.23 -15.46 7.63
N ASP A 178 0.68 -14.74 6.96
CA ASP A 178 1.70 -15.31 6.08
C ASP A 178 1.12 -16.30 5.05
N VAL A 179 0.12 -15.84 4.30
CA VAL A 179 -0.69 -16.69 3.42
C VAL A 179 0.18 -17.37 2.34
N PRO A 180 -0.08 -18.64 1.93
CA PRO A 180 0.69 -19.29 0.87
C PRO A 180 0.60 -18.56 -0.48
N TRP A 181 1.71 -18.53 -1.23
CA TRP A 181 1.81 -17.81 -2.52
C TRP A 181 0.71 -18.14 -3.53
N ARG A 182 0.21 -19.38 -3.54
CA ARG A 182 -0.89 -19.83 -4.42
C ARG A 182 -2.19 -19.07 -4.13
N VAL A 183 -2.47 -18.86 -2.85
CA VAL A 183 -3.65 -18.11 -2.40
C VAL A 183 -3.43 -16.62 -2.64
N LYS A 184 -2.20 -16.10 -2.47
CA LYS A 184 -1.88 -14.69 -2.81
C LYS A 184 -2.18 -14.34 -4.28
N LEU A 185 -2.07 -15.30 -5.21
CA LEU A 185 -2.48 -15.10 -6.61
C LEU A 185 -4.00 -15.08 -6.80
N ALA A 186 -4.75 -15.76 -5.94
CA ALA A 186 -6.21 -15.86 -6.01
C ALA A 186 -6.94 -14.75 -5.24
N LEU A 187 -6.36 -14.20 -4.16
CA LEU A 187 -6.99 -13.14 -3.36
C LEU A 187 -7.37 -11.89 -4.18
N PRO A 188 -6.50 -11.38 -5.08
CA PRO A 188 -6.84 -10.23 -5.92
C PRO A 188 -8.02 -10.49 -6.88
N PHE A 189 -8.24 -11.74 -7.30
CA PHE A 189 -9.39 -12.12 -8.11
C PHE A 189 -10.70 -11.79 -7.38
N PHE A 190 -10.86 -12.29 -6.15
CA PHE A 190 -12.07 -12.08 -5.36
C PHE A 190 -12.27 -10.62 -4.98
N ALA A 191 -11.19 -9.91 -4.62
CA ALA A 191 -11.26 -8.50 -4.31
C ALA A 191 -11.63 -7.62 -5.52
N SER A 192 -11.36 -8.07 -6.75
CA SER A 192 -11.72 -7.34 -7.98
C SER A 192 -13.18 -7.51 -8.42
N LEU A 193 -13.94 -8.44 -7.82
CA LEU A 193 -15.31 -8.75 -8.24
C LEU A 193 -16.29 -7.56 -8.19
N PRO A 194 -16.28 -6.68 -7.16
CA PRO A 194 -17.15 -5.50 -7.15
C PRO A 194 -16.95 -4.62 -8.38
N LEU A 195 -15.67 -4.40 -8.75
CA LEU A 195 -15.31 -3.61 -9.93
C LEU A 195 -15.81 -4.27 -11.22
N MET A 196 -15.74 -5.61 -11.33
CA MET A 196 -16.24 -6.33 -12.51
C MET A 196 -17.75 -6.28 -12.66
N MET A 197 -18.48 -6.30 -11.54
CA MET A 197 -19.93 -6.22 -11.52
C MET A 197 -20.43 -4.83 -11.91
N ALA A 198 -19.73 -3.78 -11.50
CA ALA A 198 -20.09 -2.40 -11.79
C ALA A 198 -19.62 -1.90 -13.17
N TYR A 199 -18.72 -2.63 -13.84
CA TYR A 199 -18.19 -2.21 -15.13
C TYR A 199 -19.28 -2.14 -16.21
N ALA A 200 -19.66 -0.92 -16.59
CA ALA A 200 -20.63 -0.61 -17.65
C ALA A 200 -19.98 -0.13 -18.96
N GLY A 201 -18.65 -0.03 -19.00
CA GLY A 201 -17.91 0.45 -20.18
C GLY A 201 -17.88 -0.52 -21.36
N HIS A 202 -17.38 -0.03 -22.50
CA HIS A 202 -17.22 -0.83 -23.72
C HIS A 202 -16.17 -1.95 -23.55
N THR A 203 -16.37 -3.07 -24.24
CA THR A 203 -15.43 -4.21 -24.27
C THR A 203 -14.56 -4.24 -25.52
N SER A 204 -14.60 -3.18 -26.32
CA SER A 204 -13.84 -3.05 -27.56
C SER A 204 -12.50 -2.35 -27.32
N ILE A 205 -11.43 -2.90 -27.89
CA ILE A 205 -10.09 -2.32 -27.83
C ILE A 205 -9.67 -1.76 -29.18
N ILE A 206 -8.80 -0.76 -29.14
CA ILE A 206 -8.11 -0.25 -30.32
C ILE A 206 -6.81 -1.03 -30.48
N ILE A 207 -6.61 -1.62 -31.66
CA ILE A 207 -5.39 -2.35 -31.97
C ILE A 207 -4.24 -1.35 -32.19
N PRO A 208 -3.07 -1.52 -31.53
CA PRO A 208 -1.94 -0.62 -31.75
C PRO A 208 -1.53 -0.56 -33.23
N LYS A 209 -1.24 0.64 -33.74
CA LYS A 209 -0.94 0.89 -35.17
C LYS A 209 0.05 -0.10 -35.82
N PRO A 210 1.14 -0.56 -35.16
CA PRO A 210 2.04 -1.54 -35.75
C PRO A 210 1.41 -2.91 -36.00
N LEU A 211 0.35 -3.28 -35.27
CA LEU A 211 -0.34 -4.57 -35.40
C LEU A 211 -1.51 -4.53 -36.39
N VAL A 212 -2.03 -3.35 -36.71
CA VAL A 212 -3.17 -3.18 -37.63
C VAL A 212 -2.95 -3.85 -38.99
N PRO A 213 -1.76 -3.77 -39.64
CA PRO A 213 -1.52 -4.43 -40.92
C PRO A 213 -1.59 -5.97 -40.86
N TYR A 214 -1.33 -6.58 -39.69
CA TYR A 214 -1.35 -8.03 -39.52
C TYR A 214 -2.74 -8.57 -39.19
N VAL A 215 -3.53 -7.80 -38.44
CA VAL A 215 -4.86 -8.22 -37.97
C VAL A 215 -5.96 -7.81 -38.95
N GLY A 216 -5.77 -6.75 -39.72
CA GLY A 216 -6.75 -6.24 -40.69
C GLY A 216 -7.95 -5.50 -40.06
N LEU A 217 -7.93 -5.28 -38.74
CA LEU A 217 -8.96 -4.55 -38.00
C LEU A 217 -8.29 -3.44 -37.16
N SER A 218 -8.95 -2.29 -37.03
CA SER A 218 -8.52 -1.19 -36.17
C SER A 218 -9.15 -1.25 -34.77
N VAL A 219 -10.35 -1.81 -34.68
CA VAL A 219 -11.13 -1.99 -33.45
C VAL A 219 -11.56 -3.45 -33.36
N LEU A 220 -11.36 -4.05 -32.18
CA LEU A 220 -11.72 -5.44 -31.90
C LEU A 220 -12.60 -5.50 -30.66
N ASP A 221 -13.79 -6.09 -30.77
CA ASP A 221 -14.64 -6.38 -29.61
C ASP A 221 -14.27 -7.71 -28.97
N LEU A 222 -13.89 -7.68 -27.69
CA LEU A 222 -13.46 -8.86 -26.93
C LEU A 222 -14.56 -9.47 -26.07
N GLY A 223 -15.65 -8.74 -25.81
CA GLY A 223 -16.73 -9.19 -24.93
C GLY A 223 -16.22 -9.70 -23.58
N VAL A 224 -16.54 -10.96 -23.25
CA VAL A 224 -16.17 -11.60 -21.96
C VAL A 224 -14.65 -11.68 -21.77
N ILE A 225 -13.88 -11.82 -22.85
CA ILE A 225 -12.40 -11.90 -22.76
C ILE A 225 -11.84 -10.59 -22.20
N TYR A 226 -12.48 -9.44 -22.49
CA TYR A 226 -12.10 -8.16 -21.92
C TYR A 226 -12.24 -8.15 -20.38
N LYS A 227 -13.33 -8.70 -19.86
CA LYS A 227 -13.55 -8.80 -18.41
C LYS A 227 -12.52 -9.72 -17.74
N VAL A 228 -12.18 -10.84 -18.39
CA VAL A 228 -11.09 -11.71 -17.92
C VAL A 228 -9.76 -10.96 -17.91
N TYR A 229 -9.46 -10.20 -18.96
CA TYR A 229 -8.28 -9.34 -19.02
C TYR A 229 -8.24 -8.31 -17.88
N MET A 230 -9.34 -7.63 -17.57
CA MET A 230 -9.40 -6.67 -16.47
C MET A 230 -9.06 -7.31 -15.11
N ILE A 231 -9.59 -8.50 -14.84
CA ILE A 231 -9.27 -9.26 -13.62
C ILE A 231 -7.78 -9.62 -13.59
N LEU A 232 -7.24 -10.12 -14.70
CA LEU A 232 -5.82 -10.46 -14.82
C LEU A 232 -4.94 -9.22 -14.64
N LEU A 233 -5.36 -8.05 -15.12
CA LEU A 233 -4.67 -6.79 -14.92
C LEU A 233 -4.62 -6.42 -13.43
N VAL A 234 -5.74 -6.55 -12.72
CA VAL A 234 -5.77 -6.30 -11.26
C VAL A 234 -4.84 -7.27 -10.51
N ILE A 235 -4.89 -8.56 -10.82
CA ILE A 235 -3.99 -9.58 -10.25
C ILE A 235 -2.53 -9.25 -10.56
N PHE A 236 -2.23 -8.86 -11.81
CA PHE A 236 -0.89 -8.50 -12.23
C PHE A 236 -0.39 -7.27 -11.47
N CYS A 237 -1.18 -6.20 -11.36
CA CYS A 237 -0.80 -4.97 -10.69
C CYS A 237 -0.48 -5.18 -9.20
N THR A 238 -1.30 -5.93 -8.47
CA THR A 238 -1.07 -6.17 -7.03
C THR A 238 0.18 -7.02 -6.79
N ASN A 239 0.38 -8.07 -7.59
CA ASN A 239 1.54 -8.96 -7.45
C ASN A 239 2.84 -8.33 -7.96
N SER A 240 2.79 -7.57 -9.06
CA SER A 240 3.98 -6.92 -9.63
C SER A 240 4.57 -5.90 -8.66
N ILE A 241 3.75 -5.10 -7.97
CA ILE A 241 4.22 -4.20 -6.91
C ILE A 241 4.83 -5.00 -5.76
N ASN A 242 4.23 -6.14 -5.40
CA ASN A 242 4.71 -6.95 -4.27
C ASN A 242 6.08 -7.60 -4.53
N ILE A 243 6.33 -8.06 -5.74
CA ILE A 243 7.61 -8.69 -6.14
C ILE A 243 8.73 -7.65 -6.30
N HIS A 244 8.40 -6.42 -6.71
CA HIS A 244 9.38 -5.34 -6.96
C HIS A 244 9.83 -4.58 -5.71
N ALA A 245 9.79 -5.26 -4.56
CA ALA A 245 10.14 -4.76 -3.25
C ALA A 245 11.55 -5.17 -2.81
N GLY A 246 11.96 -4.75 -1.61
CA GLY A 246 13.22 -5.18 -0.99
C GLY A 246 14.21 -4.04 -0.73
N LEU A 247 13.93 -2.82 -1.22
CA LEU A 247 14.64 -1.60 -0.85
C LEU A 247 13.68 -0.62 -0.14
N ASN A 248 14.18 0.07 0.88
CA ASN A 248 13.40 1.04 1.64
C ASN A 248 12.83 2.13 0.72
N GLY A 249 11.51 2.34 0.80
CA GLY A 249 10.81 3.37 0.02
C GLY A 249 10.59 3.04 -1.46
N LEU A 250 11.14 1.95 -2.00
CA LEU A 250 11.02 1.62 -3.43
C LEU A 250 9.57 1.40 -3.88
N ARG A 251 8.75 0.74 -3.04
CA ARG A 251 7.32 0.54 -3.32
C ARG A 251 6.58 1.88 -3.39
N SER A 252 6.81 2.75 -2.40
CA SER A 252 6.14 4.05 -2.30
C SER A 252 6.57 5.02 -3.40
N VAL A 253 7.86 5.05 -3.75
CA VAL A 253 8.38 5.91 -4.83
C VAL A 253 7.90 5.43 -6.20
N LYS A 254 7.88 4.12 -6.46
CA LYS A 254 7.32 3.58 -7.72
C LYS A 254 5.84 3.89 -7.85
N LEU A 255 5.05 3.71 -6.78
CA LEU A 255 3.63 4.06 -6.79
C LEU A 255 3.42 5.55 -7.10
N LEU A 256 4.23 6.42 -6.48
CA LEU A 256 4.21 7.85 -6.78
C LEU A 256 4.55 8.15 -8.24
N LEU A 257 5.60 7.52 -8.78
CA LEU A 257 5.99 7.71 -10.18
C LEU A 257 4.92 7.21 -11.15
N TYR A 258 4.29 6.06 -10.89
CA TYR A 258 3.19 5.57 -11.70
C TYR A 258 1.99 6.53 -11.68
N HIS A 259 1.68 7.13 -10.52
CA HIS A 259 0.62 8.14 -10.43
C HIS A 259 0.96 9.48 -11.12
N LEU A 260 2.25 9.79 -11.32
CA LEU A 260 2.69 11.01 -12.00
C LEU A 260 2.85 10.83 -13.53
N GLN A 261 2.77 9.60 -14.05
CA GLN A 261 2.92 9.29 -15.48
C GLN A 261 1.61 9.33 -16.28
N PHE A 262 0.49 9.69 -15.64
CA PHE A 262 -0.82 9.87 -16.27
C PHE A 262 -1.43 11.20 -15.83
#